data_AF-A0A935V1Q9-F1
#
_entry.id   AF-A0A935V1Q9-F1
#
_cell.length_a   1.000
_cell.length_b   1.000
_cell.length_c   1.000
_cell.angle_alpha   90.00
_cell.angle_beta   90.00
_cell.angle_gamma   90.00
#
_symmetry.space_group_name_H-M   'P 1'
#
loop_
_entity.id
_entity.type
_entity.pdbx_description
1 polymer ?
#
loop_
_entity_poly.entity_id
_entity_poly.type
_entity_poly.pdbx_seq_one_letter_code
_entity_poly.pdbx_strand_id
1 'polypeptide(L)'
;MHAGVHPLLGPAGTPRHMAIHLRRFPDDRQADNPFWYDAGWTGPLVVFGHDAMRGLVRRQHEGRPTALGLDTACVYGGALTGWLRGEDRLISVAARRAYCPVG
;
A
#
# COMPACT_ATOMS: atom_id res chain seq x y z
N MET A 1 -4.51 -7.17 0.23
CA MET A 1 -5.53 -6.32 -0.42
C MET A 1 -4.91 -5.71 -1.67
N HIS A 2 -5.70 -5.27 -2.67
CA HIS A 2 -5.10 -4.58 -3.82
C HIS A 2 -4.63 -3.16 -3.41
N ALA A 3 -5.54 -2.35 -2.86
CA ALA A 3 -5.27 -0.96 -2.51
C ALA A 3 -5.23 -0.70 -0.99
N GLY A 4 -6.37 -0.81 -0.31
CA GLY A 4 -6.43 -0.46 1.11
C GLY A 4 -7.58 -1.13 1.85
N VAL A 5 -7.67 -0.81 3.14
CA VAL A 5 -8.79 -1.22 4.01
C VAL A 5 -9.41 0.02 4.65
N HIS A 6 -10.69 -0.06 4.97
CA HIS A 6 -11.35 0.96 5.78
C HIS A 6 -10.66 1.00 7.16
N PRO A 7 -10.07 2.14 7.58
CA PRO A 7 -9.21 2.18 8.76
C PRO A 7 -9.96 1.92 10.07
N LEU A 8 -11.23 2.33 10.15
CA LEU A 8 -12.06 2.15 11.35
C LEU A 8 -12.88 0.84 11.36
N LEU A 9 -13.40 0.41 10.21
CA LEU A 9 -14.26 -0.77 10.11
C LEU A 9 -13.51 -2.07 9.73
N GLY A 10 -12.23 -1.94 9.39
CA GLY A 10 -11.37 -3.05 9.01
C GLY A 10 -11.79 -3.76 7.70
N PRO A 11 -11.20 -4.94 7.41
CA PRO A 11 -11.42 -5.65 6.16
C PRO A 11 -12.90 -6.03 5.92
N ALA A 12 -13.61 -6.46 6.97
CA ALA A 12 -15.01 -6.87 6.86
C ALA A 12 -15.94 -5.69 6.50
N GLY A 13 -15.62 -4.48 6.97
CA GLY A 13 -16.34 -3.26 6.61
C GLY A 13 -15.77 -2.51 5.41
N THR A 14 -14.81 -3.09 4.68
CA THR A 14 -14.21 -2.45 3.49
C THR A 14 -15.04 -2.77 2.25
N PRO A 15 -15.76 -1.80 1.66
CA PRO A 15 -16.49 -2.03 0.42
C PRO A 15 -15.52 -2.29 -0.75
N ARG A 16 -15.98 -3.03 -1.76
CA ARG A 16 -15.15 -3.45 -2.90
C ARG A 16 -14.40 -2.29 -3.56
N HIS A 17 -15.05 -1.14 -3.75
CA HIS A 17 -14.43 0.01 -4.42
C HIS A 17 -13.23 0.55 -3.63
N MET A 18 -13.28 0.59 -2.29
CA MET A 18 -12.13 0.95 -1.46
C MET A 18 -11.03 -0.11 -1.55
N ALA A 19 -11.39 -1.39 -1.49
CA ALA A 19 -10.42 -2.48 -1.53
C ALA A 19 -9.51 -2.45 -2.77
N ILE A 20 -9.96 -1.80 -3.86
CA ILE A 20 -9.24 -1.69 -5.12
C ILE A 20 -8.78 -0.28 -5.51
N HIS A 21 -9.25 0.79 -4.86
CA HIS A 21 -8.88 2.17 -5.21
C HIS A 21 -8.39 3.04 -4.04
N LEU A 22 -8.59 2.62 -2.79
CA LEU A 22 -8.32 3.48 -1.64
C LEU A 22 -6.83 3.78 -1.48
N ARG A 23 -6.44 5.06 -1.57
CA ARG A 23 -5.13 5.57 -1.13
C ARG A 23 -5.28 6.38 0.15
N ARG A 24 -6.16 7.38 0.13
CA ARG A 24 -6.46 8.27 1.26
C ARG A 24 -7.88 8.08 1.78
N PHE A 25 -8.09 8.38 3.05
CA PHE A 25 -9.37 8.24 3.73
C PHE A 25 -9.91 9.63 4.16
N PRO A 26 -11.21 9.93 3.96
CA PRO A 26 -12.27 9.05 3.45
C PRO A 26 -12.22 8.78 1.94
N ASP A 27 -11.55 9.65 1.17
CA ASP A 27 -11.34 9.52 -0.27
C ASP A 27 -10.09 10.31 -0.73
N ASP A 28 -9.78 10.26 -2.03
CA ASP A 28 -8.63 10.94 -2.62
C ASP A 28 -8.93 12.38 -3.09
N ARG A 29 -10.08 12.95 -2.73
CA ARG A 29 -10.49 14.27 -3.25
C ARG A 29 -9.69 15.43 -2.68
N GLN A 30 -9.13 15.26 -1.48
CA GLN A 30 -8.33 16.29 -0.83
C GLN A 30 -6.93 15.76 -0.55
N ALA A 31 -5.92 16.58 -0.86
CA ALA A 31 -4.52 16.18 -0.74
C ALA A 31 -4.04 16.10 0.73
N ASP A 32 -4.77 16.70 1.65
CA ASP A 32 -4.53 16.66 3.10
C ASP A 32 -5.17 15.44 3.78
N ASN A 33 -6.11 14.76 3.13
CA ASN A 33 -6.68 13.51 3.64
C ASN A 33 -5.54 12.51 3.92
N PRO A 34 -5.48 11.91 5.12
CA PRO A 34 -4.43 10.96 5.46
C PRO A 34 -4.51 9.73 4.57
N PHE A 35 -3.37 9.09 4.31
CA PHE A 35 -3.38 7.74 3.75
C PHE A 35 -4.14 6.80 4.67
N TRP A 36 -4.82 5.79 4.12
CA TRP A 36 -5.68 4.91 4.92
C TRP A 36 -4.94 4.26 6.10
N TYR A 37 -3.66 3.92 5.93
CA TYR A 37 -2.83 3.30 6.98
C TYR A 37 -2.37 4.30 8.07
N ASP A 38 -2.47 5.60 7.81
CA ASP A 38 -2.20 6.68 8.77
C ASP A 38 -3.51 7.26 9.35
N ALA A 39 -4.67 6.85 8.83
CA ALA A 39 -6.00 7.32 9.21
C ALA A 39 -6.61 6.56 10.41
N GLY A 40 -5.79 6.20 11.39
CA GLY A 40 -6.22 5.46 12.59
C GLY A 40 -6.21 3.94 12.47
N TRP A 41 -5.55 3.37 11.46
CA TRP A 41 -5.41 1.92 11.33
C TRP A 41 -4.46 1.33 12.38
N THR A 42 -5.01 0.48 13.25
CA THR A 42 -4.25 -0.24 14.30
C THR A 42 -4.41 -1.76 14.19
N GLY A 43 -5.08 -2.24 13.14
CA GLY A 43 -5.39 -3.66 12.92
C GLY A 43 -4.17 -4.52 12.53
N PRO A 44 -4.39 -5.76 12.07
CA PRO A 44 -3.31 -6.66 11.64
C PRO A 44 -2.53 -6.11 10.43
N LEU A 45 -1.38 -6.71 10.14
CA LEU A 45 -0.61 -6.35 8.95
C LEU A 45 -1.44 -6.52 7.67
N VAL A 46 -1.58 -5.45 6.90
CA VAL A 46 -2.13 -5.49 5.55
C VAL A 46 -1.00 -5.34 4.54
N VAL A 47 -0.85 -6.32 3.66
CA VAL A 47 0.04 -6.23 2.49
C VAL A 47 -0.79 -5.77 1.28
N PHE A 48 -0.30 -4.74 0.58
CA PHE A 48 -1.04 -4.06 -0.48
C PHE A 48 -0.11 -3.47 -1.57
N GLY A 49 -0.70 -2.92 -2.63
CA GLY A 49 0.00 -2.22 -3.71
C GLY A 49 -0.76 -0.96 -4.13
N HIS A 50 -1.06 -0.83 -5.42
CA HIS A 50 -1.92 0.20 -6.03
C HIS A 50 -1.35 1.62 -6.11
N ASP A 51 -0.68 2.09 -5.05
CA ASP A 51 -0.11 3.45 -5.01
C ASP A 51 1.38 3.45 -5.39
N ALA A 52 1.64 3.25 -6.68
CA ALA A 52 2.99 3.28 -7.24
C ALA A 52 3.74 4.62 -6.99
N MET A 53 3.01 5.74 -6.86
CA MET A 53 3.62 7.04 -6.56
C MET A 53 4.23 7.06 -5.16
N ARG A 54 3.63 6.35 -4.21
CA ARG A 54 4.14 6.28 -2.85
C ARG A 54 5.36 5.37 -2.73
N GLY A 55 5.45 4.36 -3.61
CA GLY A 55 6.50 3.35 -3.56
C GLY A 55 6.34 2.40 -2.37
N LEU A 56 7.47 1.97 -1.81
CA LEU A 56 7.48 1.08 -0.65
C LEU A 56 6.89 1.79 0.59
N VAL A 57 5.87 1.18 1.20
CA VAL A 57 5.28 1.65 2.46
C VAL A 57 5.57 0.65 3.56
N ARG A 58 6.06 1.14 4.71
CA ARG A 58 6.12 0.39 5.97
C ARG A 58 5.47 1.23 7.07
N ARG A 59 4.56 0.61 7.82
CA ARG A 59 3.91 1.20 9.00
C ARG A 59 3.87 0.22 10.14
N GLN A 60 3.96 0.78 11.34
CA GLN A 60 3.90 0.06 12.59
C GLN A 60 3.01 0.84 13.57
N HIS A 61 2.35 0.11 14.45
CA HIS A 61 1.61 0.65 15.60
C HIS A 61 2.07 -0.11 16.83
N GLU A 62 2.52 0.59 17.87
CA GLU A 62 3.02 -0.01 19.12
C GLU A 62 4.06 -1.12 18.88
N GLY A 63 4.98 -0.89 17.94
CA GLY A 63 6.03 -1.85 17.59
C GLY A 63 5.58 -3.04 16.71
N ARG A 64 4.29 -3.16 16.38
CA ARG A 64 3.76 -4.22 15.51
C ARG A 64 3.56 -3.70 14.07
N PRO A 65 3.99 -4.42 13.02
CA PRO A 65 3.72 -4.02 11.65
C PRO A 65 2.21 -4.05 11.35
N THR A 66 1.71 -2.98 10.73
CA THR A 66 0.29 -2.79 10.40
C THR A 66 0.03 -2.58 8.91
N ALA A 67 1.00 -2.05 8.15
CA ALA A 67 0.86 -1.87 6.72
C ALA A 67 2.20 -2.07 5.98
N LEU A 68 2.15 -2.83 4.87
CA LEU A 68 3.25 -3.05 3.95
C LEU A 68 2.80 -2.86 2.50
N GLY A 69 3.16 -1.73 1.90
CA GLY A 69 2.89 -1.44 0.49
C GLY A 69 4.07 -1.87 -0.37
N LEU A 70 3.82 -2.72 -1.38
CA LEU A 70 4.86 -3.33 -2.23
C LEU A 70 4.88 -2.77 -3.67
N ASP A 71 4.00 -1.81 -3.99
CA ASP A 71 3.97 -1.21 -5.32
C ASP A 71 5.11 -0.21 -5.49
N THR A 72 6.27 -0.73 -5.88
CA THR A 72 7.49 0.05 -6.14
C THR A 72 7.61 0.48 -7.60
N ALA A 73 6.47 0.75 -8.25
CA ALA A 73 6.40 1.38 -9.57
C ALA A 73 7.10 0.58 -10.70
N CYS A 74 7.05 -0.75 -10.67
CA CYS A 74 7.75 -1.61 -11.64
C CYS A 74 7.49 -1.22 -13.10
N VAL A 75 6.22 -1.04 -13.49
CA VAL A 75 5.86 -0.73 -14.88
C VAL A 75 6.38 0.66 -15.32
N TYR A 76 6.61 1.55 -14.36
CA TYR A 76 7.12 2.90 -14.56
C TYR A 76 8.66 2.98 -14.51
N GLY A 77 9.35 1.84 -14.47
CA GLY A 77 10.82 1.77 -14.42
C GLY A 77 11.41 1.65 -13.02
N GLY A 78 10.58 1.47 -11.99
CA GLY A 78 11.01 1.15 -10.64
C GLY A 78 11.41 -0.32 -10.48
N ALA A 79 10.82 -1.01 -9.51
CA ALA A 79 11.10 -2.43 -9.26
C ALA A 79 9.82 -3.24 -9.01
N LEU A 80 9.87 -4.54 -9.28
CA LEU A 80 8.90 -5.49 -8.75
C LEU A 80 9.40 -5.96 -7.38
N THR A 81 8.65 -5.65 -6.32
CA THR A 81 9.03 -5.97 -4.95
C THR A 81 8.10 -7.01 -4.34
N GLY A 82 8.69 -8.03 -3.72
CA GLY A 82 8.00 -9.04 -2.90
C GLY A 82 8.52 -9.03 -1.46
N TRP A 83 7.71 -9.60 -0.56
CA TRP A 83 8.07 -9.75 0.85
C TRP A 83 8.14 -11.23 1.23
N LEU A 84 9.33 -11.66 1.65
CA LEU A 84 9.59 -12.98 2.18
C LEU A 84 9.30 -12.99 3.69
N ARG A 85 8.06 -13.31 4.04
CA ARG A 85 7.54 -13.20 5.41
C ARG A 85 8.35 -13.96 6.46
N GLY A 86 8.86 -15.15 6.13
CA GLY A 86 9.62 -15.98 7.09
C GLY A 86 10.93 -15.35 7.55
N GLU A 87 11.52 -14.50 6.72
CA GLU A 87 12.80 -13.82 6.98
C GLU A 87 12.63 -12.31 7.22
N ASP A 88 11.38 -11.82 7.21
CA ASP A 88 11.03 -10.40 7.15
C ASP A 88 11.86 -9.59 6.11
N ARG A 89 12.16 -10.20 4.96
CA ARG A 89 13.05 -9.63 3.95
C ARG A 89 12.28 -9.15 2.72
N LEU A 90 12.63 -7.97 2.21
CA LEU A 90 12.17 -7.51 0.90
C LEU A 90 13.10 -8.02 -0.19
N ILE A 91 12.51 -8.53 -1.26
CA ILE A 91 13.23 -8.96 -2.46
C ILE A 91 12.69 -8.12 -3.60
N SER A 92 13.58 -7.44 -4.32
CA SER A 92 13.21 -6.55 -5.42
C SER A 92 14.01 -6.90 -6.67
N VAL A 93 13.34 -6.87 -7.82
CA VAL A 93 13.98 -6.98 -9.13
C VAL A 93 13.72 -5.67 -9.87
N ALA A 94 14.78 -4.99 -10.29
CA ALA A 94 14.67 -3.76 -11.06
C ALA A 94 13.93 -4.01 -12.38
N ALA A 95 13.06 -3.09 -12.77
CA ALA A 95 12.46 -3.12 -14.09
C ALA A 95 13.54 -2.95 -15.15
N ARG A 96 13.45 -3.71 -16.24
CA ARG A 96 14.43 -3.62 -17.34
C ARG A 96 14.45 -2.23 -18.00
N ARG A 97 13.29 -1.57 -18.01
CA ARG A 97 13.05 -0.23 -18.53
C ARG A 97 11.72 0.28 -17.97
N ALA A 98 11.44 1.57 -18.14
CA ALA A 98 10.07 2.06 -18.04
C ALA A 98 9.25 1.53 -19.23
N TYR A 99 8.10 0.92 -18.94
CA TYR A 99 7.14 0.41 -19.93
C TYR A 99 5.95 1.36 -20.10
N CYS A 100 5.68 2.18 -19.08
CA CYS A 100 4.67 3.23 -19.07
C CYS A 100 5.31 4.52 -18.52
N PRO A 101 5.04 5.70 -19.10
CA PRO A 101 5.45 6.96 -18.49
C PRO A 101 4.75 7.16 -17.14
N VAL A 102 5.40 7.85 -16.21
CA VAL A 102 4.74 8.34 -15.00
C VAL A 102 3.74 9.42 -15.45
N GLY A 103 2.46 9.18 -15.15
CA GLY A 103 1.35 10.11 -15.42
C GLY A 103 1.16 11.12 -14.31
#